data_AF-A0A5J5R2G9-F1
#
_entry.id   AF-A0A5J5R2G9-F1
#
_cell.length_a   1.000
_cell.length_b   1.000
_cell.length_c   1.000
_cell.angle_alpha   90.00
_cell.angle_beta   90.00
_cell.angle_gamma   90.00
#
_symmetry.space_group_name_H-M   'P 1'
#
loop_
_entity.id
_entity.type
_entity.pdbx_description
1 polymer ?
#
loop_
_entity_poly.entity_id
_entity_poly.type
_entity_poly.pdbx_seq_one_letter_code
_entity_poly.pdbx_strand_id
1 'polypeptide(L)'
;NLIQISLALLLCCHIDACVSFKDKQVAARVTSDAKMDEWFVVKVINFDEKTKKFEVLDEEAGDDEEGGVQKTYKLSASCIIPFPERNDPSGTQEFPAGRNVLAVYPETTALYKATVISTPRKRKSDEYLLEFDDGALPQRTVPFHKVVPLPEWHRQ
;
A
#
# COMPACT_ATOMS: atom_id res chain seq x y z
N ASN A 1 0.99 7.35 37.66
CA ASN A 1 2.16 8.01 37.02
C ASN A 1 1.68 8.60 35.70
N LEU A 2 1.63 9.93 35.54
CA LEU A 2 1.02 10.60 34.38
C LEU A 2 1.61 10.13 33.03
N ILE A 3 2.90 9.81 33.02
CA ILE A 3 3.66 9.35 31.85
C ILE A 3 3.13 7.99 31.34
N GLN A 4 2.74 7.09 32.25
CA GLN A 4 2.14 5.79 31.89
C GLN A 4 0.74 5.95 31.29
N ILE A 5 -0.03 6.93 31.74
CA ILE A 5 -1.38 7.21 31.24
C ILE A 5 -1.30 7.82 29.83
N SER A 6 -0.39 8.77 29.61
CA SER A 6 -0.14 9.34 28.29
C SER A 6 0.39 8.32 27.29
N LEU A 7 1.29 7.43 27.71
CA LEU A 7 1.79 6.34 26.85
C LEU A 7 0.66 5.35 26.49
N ALA A 8 -0.20 5.01 27.45
CA ALA A 8 -1.35 4.16 27.21
C ALA A 8 -2.34 4.80 26.22
N LEU A 9 -2.63 6.11 26.38
CA LEU A 9 -3.50 6.88 25.48
C LEU A 9 -2.97 6.93 24.04
N LEU A 10 -1.67 7.16 23.87
CA LEU A 10 -1.00 7.09 22.57
C LEU A 10 -1.08 5.68 21.95
N LEU A 11 -0.93 4.64 22.77
CA LEU A 11 -1.00 3.26 22.32
C LEU A 11 -2.41 2.86 21.88
N CYS A 12 -3.46 3.26 22.62
CA CYS A 12 -4.83 2.94 22.21
C CYS A 12 -5.31 3.75 21.00
N CYS A 13 -4.88 5.01 20.82
CA CYS A 13 -5.11 5.73 19.56
C CYS A 13 -4.46 5.02 18.36
N HIS A 14 -3.26 4.45 18.54
CA HIS A 14 -2.59 3.72 17.48
C HIS A 14 -3.32 2.41 17.12
N ILE A 15 -3.82 1.69 18.13
CA ILE A 15 -4.59 0.46 17.93
C ILE A 15 -5.94 0.74 17.26
N ASP A 16 -6.65 1.79 17.68
CA ASP A 16 -7.92 2.19 17.07
C ASP A 16 -7.76 2.52 15.58
N ALA A 17 -6.67 3.23 15.23
CA ALA A 17 -6.30 3.46 13.84
C ALA A 17 -5.98 2.16 13.09
N CYS A 18 -5.26 1.21 13.73
CA CYS A 18 -4.99 -0.11 13.12
C CYS A 18 -6.27 -0.92 12.86
N VAL A 19 -7.20 -0.94 13.82
CA VAL A 19 -8.50 -1.63 13.69
C VAL A 19 -9.38 -0.96 12.63
N SER A 20 -9.29 0.36 12.48
CA SER A 20 -9.99 1.11 11.43
C SER A 20 -9.58 0.72 10.00
N PHE A 21 -8.46 0.02 9.81
CA PHE A 21 -8.09 -0.51 8.49
C PHE A 21 -8.83 -1.77 8.09
N LYS A 22 -9.63 -2.37 8.99
CA LYS A 22 -10.43 -3.55 8.66
C LYS A 22 -11.30 -3.28 7.42
N ASP A 23 -11.32 -4.25 6.51
CA ASP A 23 -11.98 -4.22 5.21
C ASP A 23 -11.45 -3.18 4.21
N LYS A 24 -10.39 -2.42 4.55
CA LYS A 24 -9.73 -1.49 3.64
C LYS A 24 -8.65 -2.20 2.83
N GLN A 25 -8.47 -1.72 1.60
CA GLN A 25 -7.34 -2.13 0.76
C GLN A 25 -6.08 -1.39 1.19
N VAL A 26 -4.96 -2.11 1.22
CA VAL A 26 -3.63 -1.61 1.58
C VAL A 26 -2.59 -2.25 0.67
N ALA A 27 -1.46 -1.58 0.49
CA ALA A 27 -0.30 -2.19 -0.16
C ALA A 27 0.43 -3.04 0.88
N ALA A 28 0.64 -4.31 0.57
CA ALA A 28 1.35 -5.24 1.43
C ALA A 28 2.58 -5.80 0.74
N ARG A 29 3.69 -5.82 1.48
CA ARG A 29 4.92 -6.49 1.06
C ARG A 29 4.84 -7.96 1.39
N VAL A 30 4.92 -8.79 0.36
CA VAL A 30 5.03 -10.24 0.48
C VAL A 30 6.44 -10.61 0.02
N THR A 31 7.25 -11.14 0.94
CA THR A 31 8.60 -11.61 0.61
C THR A 31 8.50 -13.09 0.24
N SER A 32 8.80 -13.41 -1.02
CA SER A 32 8.93 -14.80 -1.47
C SER A 32 10.37 -15.32 -1.31
N ASP A 33 10.58 -16.63 -1.29
CA ASP A 33 11.90 -17.28 -1.20
C ASP A 33 12.89 -16.83 -2.30
N ALA A 34 12.38 -16.22 -3.38
CA ALA A 34 13.14 -15.71 -4.52
C ALA A 34 13.83 -14.33 -4.31
N LYS A 35 13.88 -13.79 -3.08
CA LYS A 35 14.55 -12.50 -2.73
C LYS A 35 13.99 -11.24 -3.40
N MET A 36 12.90 -11.33 -4.16
CA MET A 36 12.20 -10.16 -4.66
C MET A 36 11.05 -9.84 -3.69
N ASP A 37 11.10 -8.66 -3.09
CA ASP A 37 9.99 -8.11 -2.32
C ASP A 37 8.90 -7.65 -3.30
N GLU A 38 7.82 -8.41 -3.39
CA GLU A 38 6.68 -8.06 -4.22
C GLU A 38 5.61 -7.35 -3.40
N TRP A 39 5.00 -6.32 -3.99
CA TRP A 39 3.96 -5.54 -3.34
C TRP A 39 2.62 -5.82 -4.02
N PHE A 40 1.62 -6.16 -3.22
CA PHE A 40 0.28 -6.46 -3.70
C PHE A 40 -0.76 -5.58 -3.00
N VAL A 41 -1.85 -5.29 -3.71
CA VAL A 41 -3.07 -4.76 -3.12
C VAL A 41 -3.75 -5.90 -2.40
N VAL A 42 -3.85 -5.77 -1.08
CA VAL A 42 -4.50 -6.76 -0.22
C VAL A 42 -5.60 -6.11 0.60
N LYS A 43 -6.58 -6.90 0.99
CA LYS A 43 -7.65 -6.48 1.89
C LYS A 43 -7.30 -6.84 3.33
N VAL A 44 -7.35 -5.87 4.24
CA VAL A 44 -7.17 -6.17 5.67
C VAL A 44 -8.41 -6.89 6.20
N ILE A 45 -8.22 -8.10 6.70
CA ILE A 45 -9.28 -8.93 7.29
C ILE A 45 -9.39 -8.65 8.78
N ASN A 46 -8.25 -8.54 9.46
CA ASN A 46 -8.19 -8.41 10.90
C ASN A 46 -6.86 -7.83 11.37
N PHE A 47 -6.82 -7.29 12.59
CA PHE A 47 -5.59 -6.86 13.25
C PHE A 47 -5.46 -7.57 14.59
N ASP A 48 -4.40 -8.35 14.76
CA ASP A 48 -4.10 -9.05 16.00
C ASP A 48 -3.38 -8.09 16.97
N GLU A 49 -4.12 -7.61 17.97
CA GLU A 49 -3.62 -6.63 18.94
C GLU A 49 -2.48 -7.16 19.82
N LYS A 50 -2.38 -8.48 20.01
CA LYS A 50 -1.36 -9.11 20.86
C LYS A 50 -0.02 -9.18 20.15
N THR A 51 -0.04 -9.55 18.88
CA THR A 51 1.16 -9.69 18.04
C THR A 51 1.47 -8.43 17.24
N LYS A 52 0.55 -7.45 17.21
CA LYS A 52 0.61 -6.23 16.39
C LYS A 52 0.80 -6.55 14.90
N LYS A 53 0.14 -7.61 14.43
CA LYS A 53 0.18 -8.07 13.04
C LYS A 53 -1.19 -7.91 12.39
N PHE A 54 -1.17 -7.55 11.12
CA PHE A 54 -2.36 -7.51 10.28
C PHE A 54 -2.52 -8.85 9.56
N GLU A 55 -3.73 -9.36 9.59
CA GLU A 55 -4.19 -10.45 8.73
C GLU A 55 -4.75 -9.80 7.48
N VAL A 56 -4.10 -10.07 6.34
CA VAL A 56 -4.48 -9.52 5.05
C VAL A 56 -4.78 -10.64 4.07
N LEU A 57 -5.63 -10.35 3.10
CA LEU A 57 -6.07 -11.27 2.08
C LEU A 57 -5.69 -10.75 0.70
N ASP A 58 -5.06 -11.61 -0.09
CA ASP A 58 -4.82 -11.40 -1.52
C ASP A 58 -6.03 -11.90 -2.32
N GLU A 59 -6.69 -10.98 -3.01
CA GLU A 59 -7.93 -11.23 -3.76
C GLU A 59 -7.65 -11.79 -5.18
N GLU A 60 -6.41 -11.74 -5.68
CA GLU A 60 -6.06 -12.22 -7.04
C GLU A 60 -5.59 -13.69 -7.04
N ALA A 61 -5.16 -14.24 -5.89
CA ALA A 61 -4.65 -15.61 -5.77
C ALA A 61 -5.71 -16.74 -5.87
N GLY A 62 -6.90 -16.47 -6.39
CA GLY A 62 -8.01 -17.43 -6.41
C GLY A 62 -8.80 -17.43 -7.70
N ASP A 63 -8.25 -18.01 -8.77
CA ASP A 63 -9.03 -18.37 -9.97
C ASP A 63 -8.60 -19.70 -10.62
N ASP A 64 -7.78 -20.53 -9.96
CA ASP A 64 -7.50 -21.89 -10.44
C ASP A 64 -8.55 -22.88 -9.89
N GLU A 65 -9.17 -23.62 -10.82
CA GLU A 65 -10.39 -24.45 -10.71
C GLU A 65 -10.34 -25.65 -9.74
N GLU A 66 -9.55 -25.63 -8.66
CA GLU A 66 -9.58 -26.70 -7.66
C GLU A 66 -9.33 -26.15 -6.26
N GLY A 67 -10.35 -25.51 -5.69
CA GLY A 67 -10.34 -25.05 -4.30
C GLY A 67 -9.57 -23.75 -4.07
N GLY A 68 -10.06 -22.65 -4.66
CA GLY A 68 -9.53 -21.29 -4.52
C GLY A 68 -9.29 -20.87 -3.07
N VAL A 69 -8.10 -21.17 -2.55
CA VAL A 69 -7.64 -20.68 -1.26
C VAL A 69 -7.12 -19.28 -1.47
N GLN A 70 -8.06 -18.34 -1.37
CA GLN A 70 -7.81 -16.96 -0.98
C GLN A 70 -6.60 -16.89 -0.02
N LYS A 71 -5.47 -16.37 -0.50
CA LYS A 71 -4.19 -16.47 0.23
C LYS A 71 -4.13 -15.39 1.30
N THR A 72 -4.12 -15.83 2.56
CA THR A 72 -4.04 -14.93 3.71
C THR A 72 -2.61 -14.84 4.22
N TYR A 73 -2.18 -13.62 4.56
CA TYR A 73 -0.84 -13.33 5.08
C TYR A 73 -0.93 -12.64 6.44
N LYS A 74 0.03 -12.95 7.33
CA LYS A 74 0.20 -12.28 8.63
C LYS A 74 1.41 -11.37 8.59
N LEU A 75 1.18 -10.09 8.35
CA LEU A 75 2.24 -9.10 8.13
C LEU A 75 2.33 -8.12 9.30
N SER A 76 3.53 -7.65 9.62
CA SER A 76 3.70 -6.55 10.58
C SER A 76 3.28 -5.22 9.95
N ALA A 77 2.99 -4.22 10.79
CA ALA A 77 2.67 -2.87 10.33
C ALA A 77 3.74 -2.27 9.38
N SER A 78 5.01 -2.64 9.56
CA SER A 78 6.12 -2.20 8.69
C SER A 78 6.05 -2.73 7.25
N CYS A 79 5.30 -3.80 7.01
CA CYS A 79 5.10 -4.37 5.67
C CYS A 79 3.78 -3.91 5.04
N ILE A 80 3.04 -3.00 5.68
CA ILE A 80 1.76 -2.49 5.19
C ILE A 80 1.86 -0.99 4.98
N ILE A 81 1.43 -0.54 3.82
CA ILE A 81 1.33 0.88 3.48
C ILE A 81 -0.14 1.16 3.14
N PRO A 82 -0.84 2.00 3.92
CA PRO A 82 -2.21 2.34 3.61
C PRO A 82 -2.29 3.20 2.36
N PHE A 83 -3.31 2.97 1.54
CA PHE A 83 -3.60 3.84 0.41
C PHE A 83 -4.20 5.17 0.86
N PRO A 84 -4.01 6.25 0.09
CA PRO A 84 -4.69 7.51 0.35
C PRO A 84 -6.20 7.39 0.20
N GLU A 85 -6.95 8.19 0.97
CA GLU A 85 -8.41 8.20 0.87
C GLU A 85 -8.88 8.83 -0.45
N ARG A 86 -9.67 8.07 -1.21
CA ARG A 86 -10.20 8.51 -2.52
C ARG A 86 -11.03 9.79 -2.45
N ASN A 87 -11.67 10.06 -1.32
CA ASN A 87 -12.55 11.21 -1.12
C ASN A 87 -11.82 12.45 -0.58
N ASP A 88 -10.54 12.35 -0.22
CA ASP A 88 -9.75 13.47 0.28
C ASP A 88 -8.42 13.65 -0.49
N PRO A 89 -8.49 14.10 -1.76
CA PRO A 89 -7.29 14.39 -2.54
C PRO A 89 -6.46 15.54 -1.95
N SER A 90 -7.06 16.41 -1.13
CA SER A 90 -6.38 17.60 -0.58
C SER A 90 -5.51 17.30 0.64
N GLY A 91 -5.89 16.31 1.47
CA GLY A 91 -5.07 15.84 2.60
C GLY A 91 -4.02 14.80 2.22
N THR A 92 -4.04 14.28 0.98
CA THR A 92 -3.08 13.30 0.50
C THR A 92 -1.72 13.92 0.19
N GLN A 93 -0.64 13.24 0.59
CA GLN A 93 0.72 13.63 0.23
C GLN A 93 0.92 13.60 -1.29
N GLU A 94 1.21 14.75 -1.90
CA GLU A 94 1.57 14.83 -3.32
C GLU A 94 3.06 14.50 -3.51
N PHE A 95 3.38 13.63 -4.47
CA PHE A 95 4.75 13.28 -4.82
C PHE A 95 5.24 14.17 -5.97
N PRO A 96 6.38 14.87 -5.82
CA PRO A 96 6.90 15.73 -6.89
C PRO A 96 7.44 14.91 -8.06
N ALA A 97 7.52 15.53 -9.25
CA ALA A 97 8.15 14.92 -10.41
C ALA A 97 9.62 14.53 -10.13
N GLY A 98 10.05 13.39 -10.66
CA GLY A 98 11.35 12.75 -10.40
C GLY A 98 11.40 11.91 -9.12
N ARG A 99 10.32 11.87 -8.31
CA ARG A 99 10.27 11.02 -7.12
C ARG A 99 9.93 9.58 -7.50
N ASN A 100 10.64 8.62 -6.88
CA ASN A 100 10.28 7.21 -6.94
C ASN A 100 9.13 6.91 -5.98
N VAL A 101 8.13 6.19 -6.47
CA VAL A 101 6.92 5.76 -5.75
C VAL A 101 6.65 4.28 -6.04
N LEU A 102 5.78 3.67 -5.22
CA LEU A 102 5.13 2.41 -5.58
C LEU A 102 3.74 2.74 -6.13
N ALA A 103 3.39 2.12 -7.24
CA ALA A 103 2.10 2.34 -7.86
C ALA A 103 1.51 1.03 -8.37
N VAL A 104 0.20 0.89 -8.22
CA VAL A 104 -0.54 -0.23 -8.79
C VAL A 104 -0.43 -0.14 -10.31
N TYR A 105 0.03 -1.21 -10.94
CA TYR A 105 0.06 -1.25 -12.40
C TYR A 105 -1.38 -1.30 -12.93
N PRO A 106 -1.70 -0.57 -14.01
CA PRO A 106 -3.06 -0.57 -14.55
C PRO A 106 -3.56 -1.99 -14.82
N GLU A 107 -4.81 -2.26 -14.43
CA GLU A 107 -5.48 -3.56 -14.66
C GLU A 107 -4.92 -4.75 -13.85
N THR A 108 -4.05 -4.51 -12.87
CA THR A 108 -3.54 -5.56 -11.97
C THR A 108 -3.71 -5.17 -10.49
N THR A 109 -3.45 -6.12 -9.59
CA THR A 109 -3.36 -5.86 -8.14
C THR A 109 -1.91 -5.76 -7.63
N ALA A 110 -0.91 -5.81 -8.51
CA ALA A 110 0.50 -5.69 -8.15
C ALA A 110 0.98 -4.23 -8.21
N LEU A 111 1.84 -3.87 -7.25
CA LEU A 111 2.50 -2.58 -7.21
C LEU A 111 3.96 -2.70 -7.65
N TYR A 112 4.36 -1.79 -8.52
CA TYR A 112 5.72 -1.74 -9.04
C TYR A 112 6.32 -0.38 -8.77
N LYS A 113 7.66 -0.35 -8.75
CA LYS A 113 8.42 0.90 -8.67
C LYS A 113 8.17 1.72 -9.92
N ALA A 114 7.86 2.99 -9.71
CA ALA A 114 7.66 3.95 -10.78
C ALA A 114 8.23 5.33 -10.43
N THR A 115 8.61 6.09 -11.45
CA THR A 115 9.07 7.48 -11.33
C THR A 115 7.94 8.44 -11.67
N VAL A 116 7.69 9.43 -10.82
CA VAL A 116 6.68 10.46 -11.09
C VAL A 116 7.14 11.35 -12.24
N ILE A 117 6.42 11.33 -13.36
CA ILE A 117 6.67 12.23 -14.50
C ILE A 117 5.83 13.51 -14.37
N SER A 118 4.59 13.38 -13.89
CA SER A 118 3.66 14.50 -13.77
C SER A 118 2.68 14.32 -12.62
N THR A 119 2.41 15.39 -11.89
CA THR A 119 1.51 15.37 -10.73
C THR A 119 0.05 15.68 -11.10
N PRO A 120 -0.93 15.19 -10.31
CA PRO A 120 -2.35 15.51 -10.46
C PRO A 120 -2.60 17.02 -10.59
N ARG A 121 -2.00 17.81 -9.68
CA ARG A 121 -2.13 19.27 -9.68
C ARG A 121 -1.65 19.92 -10.98
N LYS A 122 -0.54 19.44 -11.55
CA LYS A 122 -0.02 19.96 -12.83
C LYS A 122 -0.94 19.63 -14.00
N ARG A 123 -1.63 18.49 -13.94
CA ARG A 123 -2.55 18.02 -14.97
C ARG A 123 -3.98 18.55 -14.85
N LYS A 124 -4.33 19.16 -13.71
CA LYS A 124 -5.72 19.49 -13.36
C LYS A 124 -6.61 18.23 -13.40
N SER A 125 -6.05 17.12 -12.93
CA SER A 125 -6.71 15.81 -12.87
C SER A 125 -6.37 15.16 -11.54
N ASP A 126 -7.01 14.04 -11.21
CA ASP A 126 -6.77 13.26 -9.99
C ASP A 126 -5.75 12.13 -10.22
N GLU A 127 -4.89 12.26 -11.23
CA GLU A 127 -4.04 11.17 -11.72
C GLU A 127 -2.59 11.63 -11.94
N TYR A 128 -1.66 10.77 -11.53
CA TYR A 128 -0.25 10.88 -11.83
C TYR A 128 0.05 10.32 -13.21
N LEU A 129 1.04 10.90 -13.89
CA LEU A 129 1.76 10.18 -14.94
C LEU A 129 3.00 9.58 -14.34
N LEU A 130 3.11 8.27 -14.40
CA LEU A 130 4.20 7.51 -13.83
C LEU A 130 4.94 6.77 -14.92
N GLU A 131 6.26 6.68 -14.76
CA GLU A 131 7.12 5.85 -15.59
C GLU A 131 7.52 4.58 -14.83
N PHE A 132 7.08 3.41 -15.29
CA PHE A 132 7.38 2.13 -14.65
C PHE A 132 8.72 1.56 -15.15
N ASP A 133 9.49 0.94 -14.25
CA ASP A 133 10.83 0.41 -14.54
C ASP A 133 10.84 -0.85 -15.43
N ASP A 134 9.68 -1.53 -15.58
CA ASP A 134 9.54 -2.87 -16.22
C ASP A 134 9.44 -2.85 -17.76
N GLY A 135 9.82 -1.76 -18.42
CA GLY A 135 10.35 -1.78 -19.80
C GLY A 135 9.42 -2.02 -21.00
N ALA A 136 8.13 -2.35 -20.86
CA ALA A 136 7.26 -2.61 -22.03
C ALA A 136 6.52 -1.36 -22.55
N LEU A 137 6.02 -0.52 -21.64
CA LEU A 137 5.39 0.77 -21.94
C LEU A 137 5.81 1.74 -20.83
N PRO A 138 6.58 2.79 -21.13
CA PRO A 138 7.26 3.55 -20.09
C PRO A 138 6.23 4.27 -19.22
N GLN A 139 5.27 4.97 -19.80
CA GLN A 139 4.41 5.90 -19.05
C GLN A 139 2.95 5.45 -18.96
N ARG A 140 2.38 5.51 -17.76
CA ARG A 140 0.98 5.20 -17.49
C ARG A 140 0.36 6.24 -16.57
N THR A 141 -0.93 6.48 -16.77
CA THR A 141 -1.72 7.33 -15.88
C THR A 141 -2.26 6.47 -14.73
N VAL A 142 -2.01 6.87 -13.50
CA VAL A 142 -2.42 6.14 -12.30
C VAL A 142 -3.10 7.12 -11.32
N PRO A 143 -4.30 6.80 -10.81
CA PRO A 143 -5.00 7.69 -9.89
C PRO A 143 -4.25 7.84 -8.56
N PHE A 144 -4.35 9.00 -7.92
CA PHE A 144 -3.58 9.32 -6.70
C PHE A 144 -3.77 8.29 -5.58
N HIS A 145 -4.98 7.74 -5.42
CA HIS A 145 -5.31 6.75 -4.38
C HIS A 145 -4.72 5.36 -4.64
N LYS A 146 -4.00 5.16 -5.76
CA LYS A 146 -3.24 3.95 -6.08
C LYS A 146 -1.73 4.17 -6.08
N VAL A 147 -1.27 5.32 -5.58
CA VAL A 147 0.15 5.69 -5.49
C VAL A 147 0.53 5.83 -4.02
N VAL A 148 1.59 5.13 -3.60
CA VAL A 148 2.07 5.09 -2.22
C VAL A 148 3.56 5.38 -2.15
N PRO A 149 4.10 5.84 -1.00
CA PRO A 149 5.53 6.08 -0.89
C PRO A 149 6.33 4.79 -1.10
N LEU A 150 7.42 4.86 -1.87
CA LEU A 150 8.40 3.77 -1.94
C LEU A 150 9.17 3.72 -0.61
N PRO A 151 9.09 2.61 0.16
CA PRO A 151 9.87 2.48 1.39
C PRO A 151 11.37 2.47 1.11
N GLU A 152 12.15 3.05 2.03
CA GLU A 152 13.58 3.34 1.82
C GLU A 152 14.46 2.10 1.62
N TRP A 153 13.97 0.90 1.99
CA TRP A 153 14.66 -0.37 1.77
C TRP A 153 14.83 -0.76 0.30
N HIS A 154 14.18 -0.05 -0.62
CA HIS A 154 14.22 -0.28 -2.07
C HIS A 154 15.13 0.71 -2.84
N ARG A 155 16.05 1.39 -2.12
CA ARG A 155 16.97 2.39 -2.68
C ARG A 155 18.35 1.85 -3.11
N GLN A 156 18.60 0.55 -2.95
CA GLN A 156 19.89 -0.05 -3.33
C GLN A 156 19.93 -0.38 -4.83
#